data_AF-A0AAW8B245-F1
#
_entry.id   AF-A0AAW8B245-F1
#
_cell.length_a   1.000
_cell.length_b   1.000
_cell.length_c   1.000
_cell.angle_alpha   90.00
_cell.angle_beta   90.00
_cell.angle_gamma   90.00
#
_symmetry.space_group_name_H-M   'P 1'
#
loop_
_entity.id
_entity.type
_entity.pdbx_description
1 polymer ?
#
loop_
_entity_poly.entity_id
_entity_poly.type
_entity_poly.pdbx_seq_one_letter_code
_entity_poly.pdbx_strand_id
1 'polypeptide(L)'
;MGYLAAIFLTISALIVFFPVFRNIKKELEQIHNEALDKMDHFLQEIDNPTAFTFYTNKHPYVWCKTNLKDIQMELQKTKYSRQLDPRRFTIKIDHEKKLAYFVQHPFDETFDWDNVKLVHYEEWIKNKKPISEERKS
;
A
#
# COMPACT_ATOMS: atom_id res chain seq x y z
N MET A 1 -5.40 37.93 -39.48
CA MET A 1 -6.47 36.95 -39.21
C MET A 1 -5.98 35.71 -38.46
N GLY A 2 -4.90 35.04 -38.89
CA GLY A 2 -4.43 33.78 -38.25
C GLY A 2 -4.01 33.89 -36.77
N TYR A 3 -3.41 35.00 -36.35
CA TYR A 3 -2.95 35.18 -34.96
C TYR A 3 -4.09 35.29 -33.95
N LEU A 4 -5.18 35.98 -34.28
CA LEU A 4 -6.35 36.10 -33.39
C LEU A 4 -7.06 34.75 -33.21
N ALA A 5 -7.16 33.96 -34.28
CA ALA A 5 -7.71 32.61 -34.21
C ALA A 5 -6.84 31.67 -33.35
N ALA A 6 -5.51 31.76 -33.46
CA ALA A 6 -4.58 30.99 -32.64
C ALA A 6 -4.64 31.36 -31.14
N ILE A 7 -4.78 32.66 -30.82
CA ILE A 7 -4.98 33.14 -29.45
C ILE A 7 -6.32 32.64 -28.89
N PHE A 8 -7.40 32.69 -29.68
CA PHE A 8 -8.70 32.23 -29.23
C PHE A 8 -8.73 30.71 -28.96
N LEU A 9 -8.07 29.92 -29.81
CA LEU A 9 -7.92 28.47 -29.62
C LEU A 9 -7.09 28.12 -28.39
N THR A 10 -6.00 28.82 -28.13
CA THR A 10 -5.16 28.58 -26.95
C THR A 10 -5.85 28.98 -25.64
N ILE A 11 -6.57 30.10 -25.62
CA ILE A 11 -7.38 30.50 -24.46
C ILE A 11 -8.52 29.49 -24.23
N SER A 12 -9.21 29.06 -25.29
CA SER A 12 -10.28 28.06 -25.19
C SER A 12 -9.76 26.72 -24.66
N ALA A 13 -8.58 26.29 -25.11
CA ALA A 13 -7.92 25.10 -24.57
C ALA A 13 -7.60 25.28 -23.08
N LEU A 14 -7.01 26.40 -22.67
CA LEU A 14 -6.71 26.69 -21.26
C LEU A 14 -7.96 26.68 -20.37
N ILE A 15 -9.08 27.24 -20.85
CA ILE A 15 -10.36 27.25 -20.12
C ILE A 15 -10.88 25.83 -19.88
N VAL A 16 -10.63 24.88 -20.79
CA VAL A 16 -11.02 23.47 -20.62
C VAL A 16 -10.01 22.70 -19.75
N PHE A 17 -8.70 22.94 -19.93
CA PHE A 17 -7.66 22.20 -19.20
C PHE A 17 -7.55 22.59 -17.73
N PHE A 18 -7.74 23.86 -17.36
CA PHE A 18 -7.64 24.32 -15.97
C PHE A 18 -8.63 23.62 -15.02
N PRO A 19 -9.93 23.53 -15.36
CA PRO A 19 -10.91 22.77 -14.57
C PRO A 19 -10.56 21.29 -14.45
N VAL A 20 -10.13 20.65 -15.54
CA VAL A 20 -9.73 19.24 -15.54
C VAL A 20 -8.55 19.01 -14.59
N PHE A 21 -7.51 19.86 -14.68
CA PHE A 21 -6.36 19.76 -13.80
C PHE A 21 -6.72 19.99 -12.33
N ARG A 22 -7.64 20.94 -12.06
CA ARG A 22 -8.15 21.20 -10.71
C ARG A 22 -8.94 20.01 -10.16
N ASN A 23 -9.78 19.38 -10.98
CA ASN A 23 -10.56 18.21 -10.57
C ASN A 23 -9.65 17.02 -10.26
N ILE A 24 -8.67 16.74 -11.13
CA ILE A 24 -7.66 15.71 -10.88
C ILE A 24 -6.96 16.01 -9.55
N LYS A 25 -6.46 17.23 -9.34
CA LYS A 25 -5.79 17.59 -8.09
C LYS A 25 -6.65 17.31 -6.85
N LYS A 26 -7.92 17.70 -6.89
CA LYS A 26 -8.87 17.49 -5.78
C LYS A 26 -9.11 16.01 -5.52
N GLU A 27 -9.26 15.21 -6.57
CA GLU A 27 -9.43 13.76 -6.46
C GLU A 27 -8.19 13.10 -5.83
N LEU A 28 -6.99 13.54 -6.21
CA LEU A 28 -5.75 13.04 -5.61
C LEU A 28 -5.62 13.41 -4.13
N GLU A 29 -6.01 14.63 -3.76
CA GLU A 29 -6.04 15.06 -2.37
C GLU A 29 -7.03 14.21 -1.55
N GLN A 30 -8.20 13.90 -2.11
CA GLN A 30 -9.20 13.07 -1.45
C GLN A 30 -8.71 11.63 -1.25
N ILE A 31 -8.17 11.00 -2.30
CA ILE A 31 -7.58 9.65 -2.23
C ILE A 31 -6.45 9.61 -1.19
N HIS A 32 -5.60 10.65 -1.17
CA HIS A 32 -4.52 10.75 -0.19
C HIS A 32 -5.03 10.83 1.24
N ASN A 33 -6.04 11.68 1.50
CA ASN A 33 -6.61 11.85 2.83
C ASN A 33 -7.30 10.56 3.31
N GLU A 34 -8.02 9.86 2.45
CA GLU A 34 -8.65 8.58 2.80
C GLU A 34 -7.62 7.53 3.22
N ALA A 35 -6.46 7.49 2.55
CA ALA A 35 -5.39 6.59 2.95
C ALA A 35 -4.72 6.97 4.28
N LEU A 36 -4.60 8.27 4.57
CA LEU A 36 -4.16 8.73 5.89
C LEU A 36 -5.17 8.36 6.97
N ASP A 37 -6.47 8.57 6.72
CA ASP A 37 -7.53 8.23 7.67
C ASP A 37 -7.55 6.73 7.97
N LYS A 38 -7.41 5.86 6.95
CA LYS A 38 -7.27 4.40 7.17
C LYS A 38 -6.06 4.06 8.04
N MET A 39 -4.95 4.78 7.88
CA MET A 39 -3.76 4.57 8.69
C MET A 39 -3.95 5.07 10.12
N ASP A 40 -4.54 6.25 10.31
CA ASP A 40 -4.81 6.79 11.64
C ASP A 40 -5.78 5.89 12.39
N HIS A 41 -6.81 5.36 11.73
CA HIS A 41 -7.68 4.33 12.31
C HIS A 41 -6.89 3.08 12.73
N PHE A 42 -6.01 2.57 11.87
CA PHE A 42 -5.14 1.44 12.20
C PHE A 42 -4.25 1.72 13.42
N LEU A 43 -3.65 2.91 13.49
CA LEU A 43 -2.81 3.31 14.61
C LEU A 43 -3.62 3.48 15.90
N GLN A 44 -4.84 3.98 15.82
CA GLN A 44 -5.76 4.11 16.97
C GLN A 44 -6.23 2.75 17.50
N GLU A 45 -6.48 1.79 16.60
CA GLU A 45 -6.87 0.43 16.98
C GLU A 45 -5.73 -0.31 17.69
N ILE A 46 -4.49 0.12 17.47
CA ILE A 46 -3.30 -0.37 18.14
C ILE A 46 -2.88 0.62 19.24
N ASP A 47 -3.64 0.62 20.35
CA ASP A 47 -3.41 1.49 21.52
C ASP A 47 -1.97 1.39 22.08
N ASN A 48 -1.36 0.20 21.97
CA ASN A 48 0.06 0.00 22.26
C ASN A 48 0.79 -0.73 21.12
N PRO A 49 1.43 0.00 20.19
CA PRO A 49 2.10 -0.59 19.04
C PRO A 49 3.25 -1.53 19.40
N THR A 50 3.89 -1.32 20.55
CA THR A 50 4.98 -2.21 20.99
C THR A 50 4.49 -3.58 21.43
N ALA A 51 3.19 -3.73 21.71
CA ALA A 51 2.59 -5.01 22.05
C ALA A 51 2.35 -5.90 20.81
N PHE A 52 2.39 -5.32 19.60
CA PHE A 52 2.10 -6.03 18.36
C PHE A 52 3.36 -6.39 17.58
N THR A 53 3.33 -7.54 16.92
CA THR A 53 4.32 -7.89 15.90
C THR A 53 3.76 -7.57 14.52
N PHE A 54 4.50 -6.76 13.76
CA PHE A 54 4.09 -6.31 12.44
C PHE A 54 4.66 -7.23 11.35
N TYR A 55 3.87 -7.50 10.31
CA TYR A 55 4.24 -8.30 9.15
C TYR A 55 3.88 -7.61 7.83
N THR A 56 4.61 -7.95 6.77
CA THR A 56 4.36 -7.49 5.40
C THR A 56 4.56 -8.59 4.37
N ASN A 57 4.01 -8.40 3.16
CA ASN A 57 4.01 -9.37 2.05
C ASN A 57 5.16 -9.16 1.05
N LYS A 58 6.30 -8.60 1.48
CA LYS A 58 7.45 -8.33 0.59
C LYS A 58 8.14 -9.57 0.03
N HIS A 59 7.82 -10.75 0.57
CA HIS A 59 8.34 -12.02 0.09
C HIS A 59 7.20 -12.90 -0.45
N PRO A 60 7.39 -13.60 -1.59
CA PRO A 60 6.31 -14.35 -2.24
C PRO A 60 5.79 -15.56 -1.45
N TYR A 61 6.53 -16.03 -0.44
CA TYR A 61 6.20 -17.26 0.30
C TYR A 61 6.05 -17.10 1.80
N VAL A 62 6.55 -16.01 2.38
CA VAL A 62 6.55 -15.84 3.85
C VAL A 62 6.16 -14.44 4.26
N TRP A 63 5.51 -14.35 5.42
CA TRP A 63 5.31 -13.07 6.09
C TRP A 63 6.66 -12.51 6.56
N CYS A 64 7.00 -11.31 6.10
CA CYS A 64 8.20 -10.62 6.53
C CYS A 64 7.90 -9.81 7.78
N LYS A 65 8.53 -10.15 8.90
CA LYS A 65 8.47 -9.32 10.10
C LYS A 65 9.01 -7.92 9.80
N THR A 66 8.30 -6.90 10.26
CA THR A 66 8.65 -5.49 10.09
C THR A 66 8.39 -4.72 11.38
N ASN A 67 8.57 -3.40 11.35
CA ASN A 67 8.27 -2.51 12.46
C ASN A 67 7.37 -1.36 11.97
N LEU A 68 6.73 -0.69 12.93
CA LEU A 68 5.80 0.39 12.63
C LEU A 68 6.46 1.53 11.83
N LYS A 69 7.71 1.85 12.14
CA LYS A 69 8.45 2.93 11.49
C LYS A 69 8.69 2.63 10.00
N ASP A 70 8.97 1.38 9.65
CA ASP A 70 9.15 0.97 8.26
C ASP A 70 7.83 1.03 7.49
N ILE A 71 6.72 0.60 8.10
CA ILE A 71 5.37 0.75 7.51
C ILE A 71 5.07 2.23 7.27
N GLN A 72 5.27 3.08 8.28
CA GLN A 72 5.09 4.54 8.15
C GLN A 72 5.98 5.14 7.07
N MET A 73 7.25 4.74 7.01
CA MET A 73 8.19 5.21 5.99
C MET A 73 7.76 4.78 4.58
N GLU A 74 7.22 3.57 4.42
CA GLU A 74 6.74 3.08 3.13
C GLU A 74 5.50 3.84 2.66
N LEU A 75 4.63 4.20 3.61
CA LEU A 75 3.48 5.08 3.39
C LEU A 75 3.89 6.55 3.16
N GLN A 76 5.02 6.99 3.71
CA GLN A 76 5.58 8.32 3.41
C GLN A 76 6.29 8.36 2.05
N LYS A 77 6.92 7.26 1.62
CA LYS A 77 7.51 7.19 0.27
C LYS A 77 6.44 7.42 -0.79
N THR A 78 5.25 6.83 -0.61
CA THR A 78 4.08 7.06 -1.48
C THR A 78 3.46 8.46 -1.33
N LYS A 79 3.65 9.14 -0.17
CA LYS A 79 3.29 10.56 0.01
C LYS A 79 4.11 11.49 -0.91
N TYR A 80 5.39 11.20 -1.13
CA TYR A 80 6.26 12.00 -2.01
C TYR A 80 6.32 11.46 -3.46
N SER A 81 6.12 10.15 -3.66
CA SER A 81 5.94 9.55 -4.97
C SER A 81 4.45 9.52 -5.34
N ARG A 82 3.90 10.68 -5.71
CA ARG A 82 2.55 10.88 -6.28
C ARG A 82 1.57 9.71 -6.04
N GLN A 83 0.77 9.86 -4.98
CA GLN A 83 -0.45 9.11 -4.63
C GLN A 83 -0.23 7.87 -3.75
N LEU A 84 -0.42 8.08 -2.45
CA LEU A 84 -0.86 7.03 -1.54
C LEU A 84 -2.32 6.72 -1.88
N ASP A 85 -2.58 5.54 -2.46
CA ASP A 85 -3.94 5.08 -2.76
C ASP A 85 -4.39 4.05 -1.71
N PRO A 86 -5.52 4.28 -1.02
CA PRO A 86 -6.06 3.37 -0.01
C PRO A 86 -6.54 2.02 -0.59
N ARG A 87 -6.55 1.87 -1.93
CA ARG A 87 -6.80 0.62 -2.66
C ARG A 87 -5.53 -0.16 -2.95
N ARG A 88 -4.34 0.34 -2.61
CA ARG A 88 -3.05 -0.36 -2.82
C ARG A 88 -2.52 -1.05 -1.58
N PHE A 89 -3.23 -0.94 -0.47
CA PHE A 89 -2.87 -1.66 0.73
C PHE A 89 -4.10 -2.08 1.52
N THR A 90 -3.94 -3.19 2.23
CA THR A 90 -4.92 -3.71 3.18
C THR A 90 -4.21 -3.98 4.50
N ILE A 91 -4.91 -3.71 5.59
CA ILE A 91 -4.39 -3.91 6.93
C ILE A 91 -5.31 -4.87 7.69
N LYS A 92 -4.72 -5.81 8.43
CA LYS A 92 -5.45 -6.73 9.30
C LYS A 92 -4.77 -6.79 10.66
N ILE A 93 -5.57 -6.67 11.71
CA ILE A 93 -5.11 -6.80 13.09
C ILE A 93 -5.72 -8.07 13.68
N ASP A 94 -4.87 -8.92 14.26
CA ASP A 94 -5.26 -10.05 15.09
C ASP A 94 -4.92 -9.69 16.54
N HIS A 95 -5.93 -9.23 17.28
CA HIS A 95 -5.80 -8.78 18.67
C HIS A 95 -5.41 -9.91 19.63
N GLU A 96 -5.90 -11.13 19.40
CA GLU A 96 -5.63 -12.28 20.26
C GLU A 96 -4.16 -12.69 20.19
N LYS A 97 -3.62 -12.74 18.98
CA LYS A 97 -2.21 -13.10 18.75
C LYS A 97 -1.27 -11.91 18.81
N LYS A 98 -1.80 -10.70 18.95
CA LYS A 98 -1.07 -9.43 18.87
C LYS A 98 -0.23 -9.32 17.60
N LEU A 99 -0.86 -9.63 16.45
CA LEU A 99 -0.23 -9.54 15.13
C LEU A 99 -0.91 -8.47 14.29
N ALA A 100 -0.11 -7.70 13.56
CA ALA A 100 -0.62 -6.71 12.61
C ALA A 100 0.00 -6.99 11.24
N TYR A 101 -0.82 -7.06 10.21
CA TYR A 101 -0.40 -7.39 8.85
C TYR A 101 -0.65 -6.19 7.95
N PHE A 102 0.41 -5.70 7.33
CA PHE A 102 0.38 -4.63 6.35
C PHE A 102 0.70 -5.20 4.97
N VAL A 103 -0.32 -5.29 4.12
CA VAL A 103 -0.23 -5.92 2.80
C VAL A 103 -0.30 -4.85 1.73
N GLN A 104 0.69 -4.81 0.86
CA GLN A 104 0.65 -3.98 -0.35
C GLN A 104 0.24 -4.84 -1.54
N HIS A 105 -0.62 -4.31 -2.39
CA HIS A 105 -1.09 -5.02 -3.58
C HIS A 105 -1.21 -4.07 -4.78
N PRO A 106 -1.23 -4.61 -6.01
CA PRO A 106 -1.46 -3.84 -7.23
C PRO A 106 -2.77 -3.05 -7.17
N PHE A 107 -2.84 -2.03 -8.04
CA PHE A 107 -4.05 -1.22 -8.22
C PHE A 107 -5.18 -2.10 -8.79
N ASP A 108 -6.41 -1.92 -8.28
CA ASP A 108 -7.61 -2.69 -8.62
C ASP A 108 -7.61 -4.18 -8.22
N GLU A 109 -6.63 -4.63 -7.42
CA GLU A 109 -6.68 -5.95 -6.79
C GLU A 109 -7.14 -5.82 -5.34
N THR A 110 -8.06 -6.67 -4.91
CA THR A 110 -8.38 -6.86 -3.50
C THR A 110 -7.51 -7.98 -2.95
N PHE A 111 -6.85 -7.74 -1.81
CA PHE A 111 -6.14 -8.82 -1.14
C PHE A 111 -7.13 -9.78 -0.48
N ASP A 112 -7.19 -10.99 -1.00
CA ASP A 112 -8.02 -12.06 -0.46
C ASP A 112 -7.32 -12.74 0.73
N TRP A 113 -7.82 -12.48 1.93
CA TRP A 113 -7.30 -13.02 3.18
C TRP A 113 -7.51 -14.53 3.34
N ASP A 114 -8.51 -15.11 2.66
CA ASP A 114 -8.86 -16.52 2.79
C ASP A 114 -7.99 -17.40 1.89
N ASN A 115 -7.49 -16.84 0.78
CA ASN A 115 -6.64 -17.53 -0.19
C ASN A 115 -5.14 -17.17 -0.06
N VAL A 116 -4.71 -16.63 1.08
CA VAL A 116 -3.30 -16.28 1.31
C VAL A 116 -2.43 -17.53 1.45
N LYS A 117 -1.42 -17.64 0.56
CA LYS A 117 -0.41 -18.71 0.59
C LYS A 117 0.81 -18.39 1.47
N LEU A 118 0.84 -17.20 2.08
CA LEU A 118 1.95 -16.77 2.93
C LEU A 118 1.86 -17.43 4.30
N VAL A 119 2.95 -18.07 4.70
CA VAL A 119 3.12 -18.67 6.03
C VAL A 119 4.11 -17.85 6.85
N HIS A 120 4.07 -17.99 8.18
CA HIS A 120 5.12 -17.41 9.03
C HIS A 120 6.44 -18.17 8.82
N TYR A 121 7.56 -17.48 8.99
CA TYR A 121 8.88 -18.03 8.66
C TYR A 121 9.20 -19.33 9.44
N GLU A 122 8.79 -19.40 10.70
CA GLU A 122 8.97 -20.57 11.56
C GLU A 122 8.17 -21.78 11.04
N GLU A 123 6.99 -21.55 10.50
CA GLU A 123 6.16 -22.58 9.87
C GLU A 123 6.74 -23.00 8.51
N TRP A 124 7.23 -22.03 7.74
CA TRP A 124 7.90 -22.29 6.47
C TRP A 124 9.13 -23.19 6.63
N ILE A 125 9.98 -22.94 7.63
CA ILE A 125 11.14 -23.79 7.94
C ILE A 125 10.69 -25.21 8.30
N LYS A 126 9.65 -25.36 9.13
CA LYS A 126 9.15 -26.69 9.53
C LYS A 126 8.62 -27.49 8.35
N ASN A 127 8.00 -26.82 7.39
CA ASN A 127 7.38 -27.45 6.22
C ASN A 127 8.36 -27.65 5.04
N LYS A 128 9.47 -26.90 5.00
CA LYS A 128 10.55 -27.10 4.03
C LYS A 128 11.51 -28.16 4.56
N LYS A 129 11.50 -29.35 3.95
CA LYS A 129 12.61 -30.30 4.12
C LYS A 129 13.93 -29.56 3.79
N PRO A 130 14.98 -29.69 4.61
CA PRO A 130 16.26 -29.08 4.30
C PRO A 130 16.74 -29.54 2.92
N ILE A 131 17.30 -28.62 2.13
CA ILE A 131 18.05 -28.95 0.91
C ILE A 131 19.36 -29.60 1.37
N SER A 132 19.30 -30.80 1.88
CA SER A 132 20.46 -31.61 2.20
C SER A 132 20.20 -33.02 1.70
N GLU A 133 21.06 -33.44 0.77
CA GLU A 133 21.33 -34.84 0.37
C GLU A 133 20.70 -35.43 -0.92
N GLU A 134 20.39 -34.62 -1.95
CA GLU A 134 20.23 -35.15 -3.33
C GLU A 134 21.46 -34.89 -4.23
N ARG A 135 22.66 -34.78 -3.63
CA ARG A 135 23.94 -34.81 -4.37
C ARG A 135 24.82 -35.98 -3.93
N LYS A 136 24.27 -37.19 -3.80
CA LYS A 136 25.05 -38.45 -3.89
C LYS A 136 24.14 -39.58 -4.39
N SER A 137 24.15 -39.77 -5.70
CA SER A 137 23.78 -41.02 -6.38
C SER A 137 24.41 -40.97 -7.76
#